data_AF-A0A151BDW4-F1
#
_entry.id   AF-A0A151BDW4-F1
#
_cell.length_a   1.000
_cell.length_b   1.000
_cell.length_c   1.000
_cell.angle_alpha   90.00
_cell.angle_beta   90.00
_cell.angle_gamma   90.00
#
_symmetry.space_group_name_H-M   'P 1'
#
loop_
_entity.id
_entity.type
_entity.pdbx_description
1 polymer ?
#
loop_
_entity_poly.entity_id
_entity_poly.type
_entity_poly.pdbx_seq_one_letter_code
_entity_poly.pdbx_strand_id
1 'polypeptide(L)'
;MTKEEYMSLPGFTDHCRKLAEKAVEDLTAFTRFSADPKLRVLAVIGVEGSPTCGVYTTSKRTAVGSIRIPGKGVFIEMLEKMLKAKGLDVAFYGLDLKQQDETVARIVKALENQVKDPGLL
;
A
#
# COMPACT_ATOMS: atom_id res chain seq x y z
N MET A 1 -15.47 -7.94 -6.92
CA MET A 1 -14.57 -9.05 -7.28
C MET A 1 -13.53 -9.21 -6.20
N THR A 2 -13.01 -10.42 -6.05
CA THR A 2 -12.07 -10.86 -5.00
C THR A 2 -10.65 -10.92 -5.52
N LYS A 3 -9.65 -11.08 -4.65
CA LYS A 3 -8.23 -11.10 -5.07
C LYS A 3 -7.99 -12.15 -6.14
N GLU A 4 -8.49 -13.37 -5.91
CA GLU A 4 -8.32 -14.50 -6.83
C GLU A 4 -9.02 -14.25 -8.17
N GLU A 5 -10.23 -13.69 -8.15
CA GLU A 5 -10.96 -13.35 -9.36
C GLU A 5 -10.21 -12.30 -10.19
N TYR A 6 -9.66 -11.27 -9.55
CA TYR A 6 -8.80 -10.29 -10.23
C TYR A 6 -7.54 -10.93 -10.82
N MET A 7 -6.86 -11.80 -10.07
CA MET A 7 -5.66 -12.50 -10.56
C MET A 7 -5.95 -13.45 -11.72
N SER A 8 -7.19 -13.95 -11.84
CA SER A 8 -7.61 -14.82 -12.94
C SER A 8 -7.85 -14.06 -14.25
N LEU A 9 -8.00 -12.73 -14.19
CA LEU A 9 -8.17 -11.91 -15.39
C LEU A 9 -6.86 -11.85 -16.20
N PRO A 10 -6.90 -12.18 -17.51
CA PRO A 10 -5.71 -12.13 -18.36
C PRO A 10 -5.02 -10.76 -18.31
N GLY A 11 -3.72 -10.76 -18.00
CA GLY A 11 -2.88 -9.55 -17.95
C GLY A 11 -3.07 -8.67 -16.71
N PHE A 12 -3.97 -8.99 -15.79
CA PHE A 12 -4.22 -8.14 -14.63
C PHE A 12 -3.02 -8.07 -13.66
N THR A 13 -2.43 -9.21 -13.35
CA THR A 13 -1.22 -9.29 -12.52
C THR A 13 -0.06 -8.51 -13.14
N ASP A 14 0.09 -8.57 -14.46
CA ASP A 14 1.10 -7.81 -15.21
C ASP A 14 0.82 -6.30 -15.17
N HIS A 15 -0.45 -5.91 -15.26
CA HIS A 15 -0.87 -4.53 -15.12
C HIS A 15 -0.53 -3.98 -13.72
N CYS A 16 -0.88 -4.72 -12.65
CA CYS A 16 -0.50 -4.34 -11.28
C CYS A 16 1.02 -4.25 -11.11
N ARG A 17 1.78 -5.17 -11.71
CA ARG A 17 3.25 -5.14 -11.69
C ARG A 17 3.79 -3.85 -12.32
N LYS A 18 3.34 -3.51 -13.53
CA LYS A 18 3.76 -2.29 -14.24
C LYS A 18 3.42 -1.01 -13.46
N LEU A 19 2.23 -0.97 -12.85
CA LEU A 19 1.86 0.14 -11.96
C LEU A 19 2.79 0.24 -10.75
N ALA A 20 3.14 -0.89 -10.13
CA ALA A 20 4.04 -0.92 -8.98
C ALA A 20 5.46 -0.50 -9.38
N GLU A 21 5.96 -0.97 -10.52
CA GLU A 21 7.26 -0.56 -11.09
C GLU A 21 7.30 0.96 -11.27
N LYS A 22 6.27 1.54 -11.91
CA LYS A 22 6.20 2.98 -12.13
C LYS A 22 6.14 3.76 -10.82
N ALA A 23 5.33 3.31 -9.85
CA ALA A 23 5.26 3.93 -8.54
C ALA A 23 6.62 3.88 -7.82
N VAL A 24 7.34 2.76 -7.89
CA VAL A 24 8.68 2.61 -7.28
C VAL A 24 9.68 3.55 -7.92
N GLU A 25 9.65 3.71 -9.25
CA GLU A 25 10.50 4.68 -9.95
C GLU A 25 10.24 6.10 -9.44
N ASP A 26 8.99 6.52 -9.38
CA ASP A 26 8.61 7.87 -8.96
C ASP A 26 8.97 8.13 -7.49
N LEU A 27 8.69 7.17 -6.59
CA LEU A 27 9.04 7.27 -5.17
C LEU A 27 10.56 7.25 -4.96
N THR A 28 11.30 6.48 -5.76
CA THR A 28 12.77 6.51 -5.75
C THR A 28 13.28 7.88 -6.21
N ALA A 29 12.67 8.46 -7.25
CA ALA A 29 13.07 9.75 -7.74
C ALA A 29 12.83 10.85 -6.69
N PHE A 30 11.67 10.87 -6.04
CA PHE A 30 11.38 11.80 -4.96
C PHE A 30 12.36 11.65 -3.81
N THR A 31 12.63 10.43 -3.35
CA THR A 31 13.50 10.22 -2.18
C THR A 31 14.98 10.46 -2.47
N ARG A 32 15.48 10.10 -3.66
CA ARG A 32 16.91 10.18 -3.97
C ARG A 32 17.32 11.49 -4.63
N PHE A 33 16.52 12.01 -5.56
CA PHE A 33 16.93 13.14 -6.41
C PHE A 33 16.35 14.49 -5.99
N SER A 34 15.39 14.54 -5.07
CA SER A 34 15.03 15.81 -4.44
C SER A 34 16.22 16.34 -3.62
N ALA A 35 16.50 17.63 -3.75
CA ALA A 35 17.62 18.29 -3.09
C ALA A 35 17.17 19.54 -2.30
N ASP A 36 16.20 20.30 -2.81
CA ASP A 36 15.68 21.49 -2.14
C ASP A 36 14.20 21.78 -2.51
N PRO A 37 13.24 21.50 -1.60
CA PRO A 37 13.42 20.77 -0.35
C PRO A 37 13.70 19.28 -0.60
N LYS A 38 14.38 18.64 0.36
CA LYS A 38 14.49 17.18 0.38
C LYS A 38 13.12 16.56 0.65
N LEU A 39 12.64 15.74 -0.28
CA LEU A 39 11.39 15.01 -0.17
C LEU A 39 11.63 13.66 0.50
N ARG A 40 10.71 13.30 1.40
CA ARG A 40 10.64 11.99 2.04
C ARG A 40 9.23 11.45 1.89
N VAL A 41 9.12 10.20 1.45
CA VAL A 41 7.85 9.47 1.41
C VAL A 41 7.67 8.81 2.78
N LEU A 42 6.63 9.20 3.51
CA LEU A 42 6.39 8.64 4.85
C LEU A 42 5.64 7.31 4.78
N ALA A 43 4.60 7.24 3.95
CA ALA A 43 3.77 6.06 3.88
C ALA A 43 3.03 5.90 2.55
N VAL A 44 2.61 4.66 2.29
CA VAL A 44 1.57 4.28 1.33
C VAL A 44 0.32 3.94 2.12
N ILE A 45 -0.82 4.53 1.72
CA ILE A 45 -2.12 4.25 2.33
C ILE A 45 -2.97 3.46 1.34
N GLY A 46 -3.46 2.29 1.75
CA GLY A 46 -4.30 1.41 0.95
C GLY A 46 -5.66 1.19 1.59
N VAL A 47 -6.68 0.89 0.79
CA VAL A 47 -8.06 0.66 1.28
C VAL A 47 -8.24 -0.80 1.69
N GLU A 48 -8.61 -1.01 2.94
CA GLU A 48 -8.76 -2.34 3.52
C GLU A 48 -9.90 -3.16 2.90
N GLY A 49 -9.67 -4.46 2.75
CA GLY A 49 -10.59 -5.38 2.07
C GLY A 49 -10.54 -5.30 0.55
N SER A 50 -9.82 -4.33 -0.03
CA SER A 50 -9.61 -4.24 -1.46
C SER A 50 -8.79 -5.43 -1.97
N PRO A 51 -9.17 -6.05 -3.10
CA PRO A 51 -8.41 -7.12 -3.74
C PRO A 51 -7.02 -6.65 -4.23
N THR A 52 -6.85 -5.35 -4.45
CA THR A 52 -5.62 -4.76 -5.01
C THR A 52 -4.88 -3.89 -4.02
N CYS A 53 -5.61 -3.06 -3.28
CA CYS A 53 -5.06 -2.01 -2.42
C CYS A 53 -5.10 -2.34 -0.92
N GLY A 54 -5.60 -3.52 -0.52
CA GLY A 54 -5.64 -3.92 0.88
C GLY A 54 -4.23 -4.06 1.47
N VAL A 55 -4.00 -3.50 2.67
CA VAL A 55 -2.69 -3.55 3.33
C VAL A 55 -2.61 -4.71 4.33
N TYR A 56 -3.65 -4.88 5.14
CA TYR A 56 -3.72 -5.94 6.15
C TYR A 56 -4.80 -6.97 5.83
N THR A 57 -5.85 -6.57 5.13
CA THR A 57 -6.96 -7.43 4.70
C THR A 57 -7.27 -7.26 3.22
N THR A 58 -7.68 -8.36 2.59
CA THR A 58 -8.13 -8.42 1.20
C THR A 58 -9.47 -9.17 1.11
N SER A 59 -9.96 -9.45 -0.09
CA SER A 59 -11.25 -10.10 -0.32
C SER A 59 -11.10 -11.50 -0.90
N LYS A 60 -11.95 -12.43 -0.42
CA LYS A 60 -12.04 -13.82 -0.90
C LYS A 60 -13.49 -14.22 -1.17
N ARG A 61 -13.68 -15.03 -2.21
CA ARG A 61 -15.00 -15.56 -2.60
C ARG A 61 -15.42 -16.70 -1.67
N THR A 62 -16.69 -16.69 -1.28
CA THR A 62 -17.38 -17.74 -0.52
C THR A 62 -18.71 -18.08 -1.20
N ALA A 63 -19.36 -19.15 -0.75
CA ALA A 63 -20.68 -19.55 -1.26
C ALA A 63 -21.77 -18.48 -1.06
N VAL A 64 -21.63 -17.62 -0.05
CA VAL A 64 -22.63 -16.59 0.33
C VAL A 64 -22.23 -15.17 -0.07
N GLY A 65 -21.09 -15.00 -0.76
CA GLY A 65 -20.60 -13.68 -1.18
C GLY A 65 -19.10 -13.51 -1.01
N SER A 66 -18.65 -12.25 -0.94
CA SER A 66 -17.25 -11.91 -0.69
C SER A 66 -17.05 -11.55 0.78
N ILE A 67 -16.02 -12.11 1.41
CA ILE A 67 -15.62 -11.78 2.79
C ILE A 67 -14.25 -11.10 2.81
N ARG A 68 -13.95 -10.39 3.91
CA ARG A 68 -12.60 -9.88 4.19
C ARG A 68 -11.78 -10.95 4.89
N ILE A 69 -10.55 -11.14 4.44
CA ILE A 69 -9.58 -12.07 5.04
C ILE A 69 -8.25 -11.34 5.28
N PRO A 70 -7.41 -11.78 6.23
CA PRO A 70 -6.04 -11.28 6.35
C PRO A 70 -5.24 -11.50 5.06
N GLY A 71 -4.45 -10.50 4.67
CA GLY A 71 -3.60 -10.55 3.49
C GLY A 71 -3.54 -9.23 2.73
N LYS A 72 -2.53 -9.11 1.86
CA LYS A 72 -2.32 -7.93 1.00
C LYS A 72 -3.06 -8.06 -0.31
N GLY A 73 -3.53 -6.94 -0.83
CA GLY A 73 -4.00 -6.85 -2.20
C GLY A 73 -2.83 -7.02 -3.19
N VAL A 74 -3.16 -7.43 -4.43
CA VAL A 74 -2.16 -7.79 -5.46
C VAL A 74 -1.15 -6.67 -5.69
N PHE A 75 -1.61 -5.43 -5.80
CA PHE A 75 -0.74 -4.28 -6.07
C PHE A 75 0.13 -3.93 -4.87
N ILE A 76 -0.42 -3.91 -3.65
CA ILE A 76 0.33 -3.59 -2.43
C ILE A 76 1.45 -4.61 -2.18
N GLU A 77 1.19 -5.90 -2.40
CA GLU A 77 2.18 -6.96 -2.25
C GLU A 77 3.40 -6.76 -3.18
N MET A 78 3.14 -6.37 -4.43
CA MET A 78 4.19 -6.08 -5.41
C MET A 78 4.94 -4.79 -5.06
N LEU A 79 4.21 -3.72 -4.76
CA LEU A 79 4.77 -2.41 -4.44
C LEU A 79 5.71 -2.49 -3.24
N GLU A 80 5.28 -3.12 -2.14
CA GLU A 80 6.10 -3.28 -0.94
C GLU A 80 7.38 -4.06 -1.24
N LYS A 81 7.27 -5.20 -1.94
CA LYS A 81 8.43 -6.02 -2.31
C LYS A 81 9.45 -5.22 -3.14
N MET A 82 8.97 -4.43 -4.09
CA MET A 82 9.82 -3.63 -4.98
C MET A 82 10.46 -2.43 -4.26
N LEU A 83 9.73 -1.72 -3.40
CA LEU A 83 10.29 -0.64 -2.58
C LEU A 83 11.38 -1.17 -1.65
N LYS A 84 11.12 -2.30 -0.98
CA LYS A 84 12.12 -2.97 -0.14
C LYS A 84 13.37 -3.37 -0.93
N ALA A 85 13.20 -3.91 -2.15
CA ALA A 85 14.32 -4.24 -3.03
C ALA A 85 15.14 -3.02 -3.48
N LYS A 86 14.56 -1.81 -3.45
CA LYS A 86 15.26 -0.54 -3.69
C LYS A 86 15.83 0.10 -2.41
N GLY A 87 15.72 -0.56 -1.26
CA GLY A 87 16.15 -0.03 0.03
C GLY A 87 15.36 1.19 0.47
N LEU A 88 14.10 1.31 0.01
CA LEU A 88 13.19 2.35 0.47
C LEU A 88 12.31 1.75 1.57
N ASP A 89 12.51 2.21 2.80
CA ASP A 89 11.67 1.84 3.94
C ASP A 89 10.50 2.82 4.05
N VAL A 90 9.34 2.39 3.55
CA VAL A 90 8.10 3.18 3.50
C VAL A 90 7.03 2.44 4.28
N ALA A 91 6.39 3.13 5.23
CA ALA A 91 5.34 2.51 6.02
C ALA A 91 4.09 2.23 5.17
N PHE A 92 3.34 1.17 5.50
CA PHE A 92 2.07 0.86 4.85
C PHE A 92 0.93 0.91 5.86
N TYR A 93 -0.11 1.68 5.56
CA TYR A 93 -1.29 1.79 6.41
C TYR A 93 -2.57 1.45 5.67
N GLY A 94 -3.39 0.63 6.32
CA GLY A 94 -4.72 0.30 5.85
C GLY A 94 -5.76 1.29 6.34
N LEU A 95 -6.53 1.87 5.42
CA LEU A 95 -7.72 2.67 5.68
C LEU A 95 -8.96 1.78 5.65
N ASP A 96 -9.65 1.63 6.79
CA ASP A 96 -10.92 0.92 6.85
C ASP A 96 -12.09 1.91 6.70
N LEU A 97 -12.77 1.87 5.55
CA LEU A 97 -13.89 2.77 5.27
C LEU A 97 -15.10 2.56 6.20
N LYS A 98 -15.20 1.41 6.89
CA LYS A 98 -16.24 1.18 7.90
C LYS A 98 -15.93 1.83 9.25
N GLN A 99 -14.66 2.13 9.51
CA GLN A 99 -14.14 2.72 10.74
C GLN A 99 -13.20 3.89 10.37
N GLN A 100 -13.67 4.74 9.45
CA GLN A 100 -12.82 5.72 8.77
C GLN A 100 -12.20 6.70 9.76
N ASP A 101 -12.99 7.31 10.64
CA ASP A 101 -12.51 8.35 11.55
C ASP A 101 -11.44 7.82 12.50
N GLU A 102 -11.67 6.65 13.10
CA GLU A 102 -10.69 5.99 13.97
C GLU A 102 -9.39 5.65 13.22
N THR A 103 -9.54 5.08 12.02
CA THR A 103 -8.39 4.66 11.24
C THR A 103 -7.57 5.85 10.76
N VAL A 104 -8.22 6.93 10.31
CA VAL A 104 -7.57 8.18 9.92
C VAL A 104 -6.84 8.79 11.12
N ALA A 105 -7.50 8.89 12.29
CA ALA A 105 -6.87 9.43 13.49
C ALA A 105 -5.60 8.67 13.87
N ARG A 106 -5.62 7.34 13.77
CA ARG A 106 -4.45 6.49 14.02
C ARG A 106 -3.33 6.72 13.00
N ILE A 107 -3.66 6.80 11.71
CA ILE A 107 -2.68 7.04 10.63
C ILE A 107 -2.04 8.41 10.80
N VAL A 108 -2.84 9.46 11.00
CA VAL A 108 -2.35 10.83 11.22
C VAL A 108 -1.40 10.86 12.41
N LYS A 109 -1.78 10.29 13.55
CA LYS A 109 -0.92 10.22 14.74
C LYS A 109 0.41 9.51 14.45
N ALA A 110 0.39 8.41 13.69
CA ALA A 110 1.61 7.70 13.31
C ALA A 110 2.50 8.54 12.39
N LEU A 111 1.92 9.25 11.41
CA LEU A 111 2.67 10.12 10.50
C LEU A 111 3.26 11.34 11.22
N GLU A 112 2.50 11.96 12.13
CA GLU A 112 3.00 13.07 12.96
C GLU A 112 4.21 12.66 13.80
N ASN A 113 4.21 11.45 14.36
CA ASN A 113 5.35 10.92 15.11
C ASN A 113 6.58 10.75 14.21
N GLN A 114 6.42 10.23 12.99
CA GLN A 114 7.53 10.08 12.03
C GLN A 114 8.10 11.43 11.54
N VAL A 115 7.28 12.47 11.51
CA VAL A 115 7.74 13.84 11.18
C VAL A 115 8.53 14.44 12.33
N LYS A 116 8.09 14.23 13.57
CA LYS A 116 8.73 14.76 14.79
C LYS A 116 10.04 14.05 15.14
N ASP A 117 10.17 12.77 14.80
CA ASP A 117 11.37 11.97 15.03
C ASP A 117 11.89 11.38 13.70
N PRO A 118 12.77 12.10 12.97
CA PRO A 118 13.30 11.64 11.70
C PRO A 118 14.30 10.47 11.84
N GLY A 119 14.74 10.14 13.06
CA GLY A 119 15.83 9.19 13.33
C GLY A 119 15.38 7.74 13.57
N LEU A 120 14.08 7.45 13.55
CA LEU A 120 13.53 6.12 13.82
C LEU A 120 13.18 5.36 12.53
N LEU A 121 14.17 5.19 11.64
CA LEU A 121 14.21 4.16 10.58
C LEU A 121 15.64 3.66 10.42
#